data_AF-A0A944Y3X7-F1
#
_entry.id   AF-A0A944Y3X7-F1
#
_cell.length_a   1.000
_cell.length_b   1.000
_cell.length_c   1.000
_cell.angle_alpha   90.00
_cell.angle_beta   90.00
_cell.angle_gamma   90.00
#
_symmetry.space_group_name_H-M   'P 1'
#
loop_
_entity.id
_entity.type
_entity.pdbx_description
1 polymer ?
#
loop_
_entity_poly.entity_id
_entity_poly.type
_entity_poly.pdbx_seq_one_letter_code
_entity_poly.pdbx_strand_id
1 'polypeptide(L)'
;MRRLLQRMWVEPTMLFSMLALLTTLFLAENALSKEVAILEMTNDEDSEIAQLVLDLDDTTKDIQNFIKITLKKDRSVKARVSYDPYKSLEAGGLVLEKRKGRVIIALKSDNYSNHNGGDIVLDTLYDGVKDKRKSYQYQLGRLGDGWEVQTDGVAIYKMHMKSKKRFLIGTVGIKDIITAPKGE
;
A
#
# COMPACT_ATOMS: atom_id res chain seq x y z
N MET A 1 4.96 -23.06 -70.21
CA MET A 1 4.82 -23.19 -68.74
C MET A 1 6.15 -22.83 -68.08
N ARG A 2 6.42 -21.55 -67.81
CA ARG A 2 7.56 -21.12 -66.97
C ARG A 2 7.09 -19.93 -66.13
N ARG A 3 6.84 -20.19 -64.84
CA ARG A 3 6.42 -19.18 -63.86
C ARG A 3 7.61 -18.24 -63.62
N LEU A 4 7.44 -16.97 -63.95
CA LEU A 4 8.34 -15.89 -63.56
C LEU A 4 8.28 -15.73 -62.04
N LEU A 5 9.33 -16.18 -61.36
CA LEU A 5 9.58 -15.85 -59.95
C LEU A 5 10.04 -14.39 -59.91
N GLN A 6 9.13 -13.47 -59.54
CA GLN A 6 9.53 -12.13 -59.12
C GLN A 6 10.33 -12.25 -57.82
N ARG A 7 11.66 -12.20 -57.94
CA ARG A 7 12.55 -11.93 -56.82
C ARG A 7 12.31 -10.48 -56.38
N MET A 8 11.55 -10.29 -55.30
CA MET A 8 11.54 -9.02 -54.59
C MET A 8 12.96 -8.76 -54.07
N TRP A 9 13.65 -7.81 -54.70
CA TRP A 9 14.88 -7.24 -54.17
C TRP A 9 14.50 -6.23 -53.10
N VAL A 10 14.81 -6.55 -51.85
CA VAL A 10 14.67 -5.60 -50.74
C VAL A 10 15.91 -4.71 -50.76
N GLU A 11 15.71 -3.40 -50.91
CA GLU A 11 16.82 -2.43 -50.90
C GLU A 11 17.53 -2.45 -49.54
N PRO A 12 18.88 -2.40 -49.49
CA PRO A 12 19.64 -2.43 -48.23
C PRO A 12 19.26 -1.32 -47.25
N THR A 13 18.80 -0.19 -47.77
CA THR A 13 18.31 0.96 -46.99
C THR A 13 17.00 0.64 -46.27
N MET A 14 16.10 -0.14 -46.88
CA MET A 14 14.86 -0.60 -46.23
C MET A 14 15.16 -1.59 -45.10
N LEU A 15 16.15 -2.49 -45.28
CA LEU A 15 16.61 -3.41 -44.23
C LEU A 15 17.20 -2.67 -43.02
N PHE A 16 18.00 -1.63 -43.25
CA PHE A 16 18.54 -0.78 -42.18
C PHE A 16 17.44 0.00 -41.44
N SER A 17 16.46 0.52 -42.18
CA SER A 17 15.35 1.29 -41.61
C SER A 17 14.41 0.41 -40.78
N MET A 18 14.18 -0.83 -41.24
CA MET A 18 13.36 -1.81 -40.53
C MET A 18 14.05 -2.33 -39.25
N LEU A 19 15.38 -2.46 -39.26
CA LEU A 19 16.18 -2.83 -38.08
C LEU A 19 16.25 -1.69 -37.03
N ALA A 20 16.32 -0.44 -37.48
CA ALA A 20 16.25 0.74 -36.62
C ALA A 20 14.86 0.93 -35.99
N LEU A 21 13.78 0.56 -36.68
CA LEU A 21 12.42 0.59 -36.14
C LEU A 21 12.16 -0.59 -35.19
N LEU A 22 12.78 -1.75 -35.40
CA LEU A 22 12.65 -2.90 -34.50
C LEU A 22 13.36 -2.67 -33.17
N THR A 23 14.42 -1.85 -33.14
CA THR A 23 15.20 -1.57 -31.92
C THR A 23 14.55 -0.55 -31.00
N THR A 24 13.70 0.36 -31.50
CA THR A 24 12.94 1.31 -30.66
C THR A 24 11.76 0.67 -29.93
N LEU A 25 11.27 -0.48 -30.40
CA LEU A 25 10.17 -1.22 -29.79
C LEU A 25 10.59 -2.05 -28.56
N PHE A 26 11.89 -2.26 -28.33
CA PHE A 26 12.40 -3.02 -27.19
C PHE A 26 12.67 -2.17 -25.93
N LEU A 27 12.51 -0.84 -25.99
CA LEU A 27 12.69 0.06 -24.84
C LEU A 27 11.40 0.36 -24.07
N ALA A 28 10.28 -0.26 -24.45
CA ALA A 28 9.07 -0.24 -23.63
C ALA A 28 9.19 -1.27 -22.50
N GLU A 29 10.14 -1.06 -21.58
CA GLU A 29 10.05 -1.70 -20.28
C GLU A 29 8.77 -1.18 -19.63
N ASN A 30 7.86 -2.10 -19.29
CA ASN A 30 6.63 -1.77 -18.61
C ASN A 30 6.98 -1.03 -17.32
N ALA A 31 6.60 0.25 -17.23
CA ALA A 31 6.59 1.05 -16.02
C ALA A 31 5.54 0.48 -15.04
N LEU A 32 5.84 -0.71 -14.52
CA LEU A 32 5.10 -1.33 -13.45
C LEU A 32 5.59 -0.70 -12.15
N SER A 33 4.82 0.28 -11.68
CA SER A 33 4.97 0.87 -10.35
C SER A 33 5.30 -0.19 -9.31
N LYS A 34 6.38 0.02 -8.56
CA LYS A 34 6.87 -0.92 -7.55
C LYS A 34 6.00 -0.83 -6.28
N GLU A 35 5.08 -1.78 -6.13
CA GLU A 35 4.35 -1.97 -4.88
C GLU A 35 5.23 -2.56 -3.77
N VAL A 36 5.25 -1.90 -2.61
CA VAL A 36 6.00 -2.35 -1.42
C VAL A 36 5.06 -2.54 -0.24
N ALA A 37 4.91 -3.77 0.23
CA ALA A 37 4.18 -4.05 1.46
C ALA A 37 4.98 -3.55 2.67
N ILE A 38 4.39 -2.65 3.46
CA ILE A 38 5.04 -2.04 4.62
C ILE A 38 4.48 -2.54 5.95
N LEU A 39 3.25 -3.06 5.97
CA LEU A 39 2.62 -3.51 7.20
C LEU A 39 1.53 -4.55 6.96
N GLU A 40 1.57 -5.66 7.70
CA GLU A 40 0.46 -6.61 7.83
C GLU A 40 -0.35 -6.29 9.10
N MET A 41 -1.67 -6.29 9.00
CA MET A 41 -2.61 -5.98 10.06
C MET A 41 -3.59 -7.14 10.24
N THR A 42 -3.73 -7.61 11.48
CA THR A 42 -4.64 -8.70 11.87
C THR A 42 -5.49 -8.28 13.07
N ASN A 43 -6.52 -9.04 13.38
CA ASN A 43 -7.40 -8.78 14.53
C ASN A 43 -7.88 -10.10 15.17
N ASP A 44 -8.55 -10.00 16.32
CA ASP A 44 -9.09 -11.12 17.11
C ASP A 44 -10.58 -11.42 16.86
N GLU A 45 -11.24 -10.71 15.94
CA GLU A 45 -12.67 -10.88 15.61
C GLU A 45 -12.91 -11.80 14.44
N ASP A 46 -12.06 -11.70 13.43
CA ASP A 46 -12.20 -12.39 12.16
C ASP A 46 -10.84 -12.88 11.65
N SER A 47 -10.89 -13.68 10.58
CA SER A 47 -9.68 -14.21 9.94
C SER A 47 -9.18 -13.32 8.79
N GLU A 48 -9.63 -12.06 8.71
CA GLU A 48 -9.20 -11.16 7.65
C GLU A 48 -7.83 -10.58 7.98
N ILE A 49 -7.00 -10.50 6.94
CA ILE A 49 -5.67 -9.91 7.01
C ILE A 49 -5.72 -8.67 6.14
N ALA A 50 -5.35 -7.51 6.67
CA ALA A 50 -5.16 -6.32 5.87
C ALA A 50 -3.67 -6.07 5.66
N GLN A 51 -3.27 -5.65 4.48
CA GLN A 51 -1.92 -5.21 4.18
C GLN A 51 -1.96 -3.74 3.79
N LEU A 52 -1.04 -2.95 4.34
CA LEU A 52 -0.75 -1.61 3.87
C LEU A 52 0.45 -1.70 2.93
N VAL A 53 0.26 -1.20 1.72
CA VAL A 53 1.21 -1.23 0.62
C VAL A 53 1.43 0.19 0.14
N LEU A 54 2.67 0.52 -0.21
CA LEU A 54 3.02 1.76 -0.88
C LEU A 54 3.10 1.50 -2.38
N ASP A 55 2.45 2.37 -3.15
CA ASP A 55 2.61 2.49 -4.59
C ASP A 55 3.71 3.53 -4.84
N LEU A 56 4.82 3.15 -5.48
CA LEU A 56 6.01 4.00 -5.57
C LEU A 56 6.28 4.42 -7.02
N ASP A 57 6.69 5.67 -7.19
CA ASP A 57 7.19 6.15 -8.47
C ASP A 57 8.43 5.36 -8.90
N ASP A 58 8.45 4.85 -10.12
CA ASP A 58 9.54 3.98 -10.59
C ASP A 58 10.89 4.71 -10.69
N THR A 59 10.89 6.03 -10.87
CA THR A 59 12.10 6.82 -11.03
C THR A 59 12.58 7.38 -9.70
N THR A 60 11.70 8.06 -8.95
CA THR A 60 12.09 8.75 -7.71
C THR A 60 12.00 7.86 -6.47
N LYS A 61 11.24 6.76 -6.57
CA LYS A 61 10.81 5.88 -5.46
C LYS A 61 10.01 6.59 -4.38
N ASP A 62 9.41 7.73 -4.73
CA ASP A 62 8.51 8.47 -3.84
C ASP A 62 7.13 7.81 -3.81
N ILE A 63 6.41 8.00 -2.70
CA ILE A 63 5.06 7.45 -2.52
C ILE A 63 4.06 8.18 -3.41
N GLN A 64 3.44 7.46 -4.33
CA GLN A 64 2.31 7.94 -5.12
C GLN A 64 0.98 7.68 -4.40
N ASN A 65 0.78 6.47 -3.87
CA ASN A 65 -0.45 6.08 -3.19
C ASN A 65 -0.19 5.19 -1.97
N PHE A 66 -1.08 5.26 -0.99
CA PHE A 66 -1.27 4.18 -0.02
C PHE A 66 -2.32 3.21 -0.55
N ILE A 67 -2.06 1.92 -0.45
CA ILE A 67 -3.00 0.88 -0.84
C ILE A 67 -3.29 -0.02 0.36
N LYS A 68 -4.57 -0.14 0.72
CA LYS A 68 -5.04 -1.18 1.64
C LYS A 68 -5.51 -2.38 0.84
N ILE A 69 -4.89 -3.53 1.05
CA ILE A 69 -5.33 -4.82 0.50
C ILE A 69 -5.95 -5.63 1.63
N THR A 70 -7.21 -6.00 1.53
CA THR A 70 -7.84 -6.95 2.46
C THR A 70 -7.81 -8.34 1.84
N LEU A 71 -7.30 -9.30 2.58
CA LEU A 71 -7.15 -10.70 2.20
C LEU A 71 -8.12 -11.57 2.98
N LYS A 72 -8.60 -12.64 2.34
CA LYS A 72 -9.33 -13.73 3.01
C LYS A 72 -8.35 -14.65 3.75
N LYS A 73 -8.91 -15.61 4.48
CA LYS A 73 -8.15 -16.64 5.21
C LYS A 73 -7.18 -17.44 4.32
N ASP A 74 -7.56 -17.69 3.07
CA ASP A 74 -6.74 -18.39 2.07
C ASP A 74 -5.69 -17.47 1.39
N ARG A 75 -5.55 -16.23 1.87
CA ARG A 75 -4.70 -15.17 1.31
C ARG A 75 -5.11 -14.66 -0.08
N SER A 76 -6.26 -15.08 -0.61
CA SER A 76 -6.81 -14.45 -1.81
C SER A 76 -7.27 -13.01 -1.52
N VAL A 77 -7.12 -12.13 -2.50
CA VAL A 77 -7.55 -10.72 -2.37
C VAL A 77 -9.07 -10.65 -2.27
N LYS A 78 -9.57 -10.10 -1.17
CA LYS A 78 -10.98 -9.78 -0.95
C LYS A 78 -11.32 -8.39 -1.46
N ALA A 79 -10.47 -7.41 -1.15
CA ALA A 79 -10.68 -6.02 -1.52
C ALA A 79 -9.34 -5.29 -1.65
N ARG A 80 -9.34 -4.23 -2.45
CA ARG A 80 -8.19 -3.35 -2.63
C ARG A 80 -8.69 -1.92 -2.74
N VAL A 81 -8.11 -1.02 -1.96
CA VAL A 81 -8.48 0.40 -1.92
C VAL A 81 -7.21 1.23 -2.00
N SER A 82 -7.16 2.16 -2.97
CA SER A 82 -6.06 3.10 -3.14
C SER A 82 -6.45 4.46 -2.56
N TYR A 83 -5.49 5.13 -1.93
CA TYR A 83 -5.63 6.42 -1.29
C TYR A 83 -4.53 7.35 -1.77
N ASP A 84 -4.95 8.49 -2.32
CA ASP A 84 -4.09 9.63 -2.60
C ASP A 84 -3.67 10.25 -1.26
N PRO A 85 -2.36 10.24 -0.92
CA PRO A 85 -1.88 10.66 0.38
C PRO A 85 -2.14 12.15 0.65
N TYR A 86 -2.02 13.02 -0.36
CA TYR A 86 -2.23 14.46 -0.19
C TYR A 86 -3.69 14.77 0.12
N LYS A 87 -4.61 14.17 -0.64
CA LYS A 87 -6.05 14.37 -0.39
C LYS A 87 -6.49 13.77 0.93
N SER A 88 -5.87 12.68 1.37
CA SER A 88 -6.36 11.91 2.52
C SER A 88 -5.77 12.39 3.83
N LEU A 89 -4.46 12.65 3.90
CA LEU A 89 -3.80 13.03 5.14
C LEU A 89 -4.08 14.49 5.52
N GLU A 90 -4.10 15.41 4.54
CA GLU A 90 -4.42 16.82 4.80
C GLU A 90 -5.91 17.03 5.15
N ALA A 91 -6.82 16.22 4.62
CA ALA A 91 -8.27 16.36 4.83
C ALA A 91 -8.81 15.73 6.12
N GLY A 92 -7.96 15.49 7.12
CA GLY A 92 -8.37 14.94 8.43
C GLY A 92 -8.11 13.44 8.61
N GLY A 93 -7.41 12.81 7.66
CA GLY A 93 -6.86 11.47 7.79
C GLY A 93 -7.41 10.45 6.79
N LEU A 94 -6.58 9.48 6.46
CA LEU A 94 -6.90 8.34 5.61
C LEU A 94 -7.71 7.31 6.40
N VAL A 95 -8.99 7.17 6.06
CA VAL A 95 -9.89 6.19 6.70
C VAL A 95 -9.58 4.79 6.20
N LEU A 96 -8.91 4.00 7.03
CA LEU A 96 -8.56 2.62 6.73
C LEU A 96 -9.73 1.67 6.95
N GLU A 97 -10.56 1.90 7.98
CA GLU A 97 -11.65 0.99 8.33
C GLU A 97 -12.88 1.76 8.80
N LYS A 98 -14.04 1.45 8.20
CA LYS A 98 -15.34 1.97 8.59
C LYS A 98 -16.31 0.81 8.82
N ARG A 99 -16.94 0.76 9.99
CA ARG A 99 -17.95 -0.26 10.32
C ARG A 99 -19.20 0.41 10.86
N LYS A 100 -20.37 0.00 10.34
CA LYS A 100 -21.69 0.54 10.75
C LYS A 100 -21.73 2.08 10.80
N GLY A 101 -21.17 2.73 9.77
CA GLY A 101 -21.13 4.19 9.67
C GLY A 101 -20.04 4.89 10.50
N ARG A 102 -19.32 4.20 11.38
CA ARG A 102 -18.27 4.78 12.24
C ARG A 102 -16.87 4.51 11.72
N VAL A 103 -16.00 5.51 11.80
CA VAL A 103 -14.56 5.37 11.51
C VAL A 103 -13.88 4.63 12.65
N ILE A 104 -13.46 3.41 12.37
CA ILE A 104 -12.82 2.53 13.35
C ILE A 104 -11.32 2.77 13.39
N ILE A 105 -10.70 2.94 12.23
CA ILE A 105 -9.27 3.18 12.07
C ILE A 105 -9.08 4.27 11.03
N ALA A 106 -8.32 5.30 11.39
CA ALA A 106 -7.84 6.33 10.49
C ALA A 106 -6.34 6.56 10.70
N LEU A 107 -5.65 6.92 9.64
CA LEU A 107 -4.23 7.25 9.63
C LEU A 107 -4.10 8.76 9.38
N LYS A 108 -3.37 9.46 10.25
CA LYS A 108 -3.20 10.91 10.22
C LYS A 108 -1.73 11.25 10.24
N SER A 109 -1.37 12.42 9.74
CA SER A 109 -0.02 12.95 9.84
C SER A 109 -0.05 14.45 9.63
N ASP A 110 0.76 15.18 10.39
CA ASP A 110 0.90 16.63 10.29
C ASP A 110 2.18 17.03 9.52
N ASN A 111 3.09 16.08 9.28
CA ASN A 111 4.40 16.31 8.64
C ASN A 111 4.73 15.28 7.55
N TYR A 112 3.71 14.63 6.98
CA TYR A 112 3.91 13.66 5.91
C TYR A 112 4.50 14.31 4.65
N SER A 113 5.45 13.59 4.06
CA SER A 113 6.07 13.86 2.78
C SER A 113 6.13 12.57 1.95
N ASN A 114 5.85 12.68 0.65
CA ASN A 114 5.93 11.55 -0.28
C ASN A 114 7.36 10.99 -0.45
N HIS A 115 8.39 11.83 -0.28
CA HIS A 115 9.79 11.47 -0.53
C HIS A 115 10.51 10.93 0.72
N ASN A 116 10.08 11.34 1.92
CA ASN A 116 10.72 10.97 3.18
C ASN A 116 9.80 10.22 4.16
N GLY A 117 8.48 10.18 3.92
CA GLY A 117 7.50 9.72 4.90
C GLY A 117 7.21 10.79 5.94
N GLY A 118 7.05 10.39 7.20
CA GLY A 118 6.73 11.31 8.30
C GLY A 118 6.18 10.60 9.53
N ASP A 119 5.77 11.38 10.52
CA ASP A 119 5.14 10.88 11.74
C ASP A 119 3.68 10.55 11.44
N ILE A 120 3.31 9.29 11.68
CA ILE A 120 2.01 8.74 11.41
C ILE A 120 1.30 8.45 12.71
N VAL A 121 0.10 9.01 12.87
CA VAL A 121 -0.79 8.74 13.98
C VAL A 121 -1.89 7.80 13.53
N LEU A 122 -1.92 6.60 14.08
CA LEU A 122 -3.02 5.65 13.92
C LEU A 122 -4.10 5.95 14.97
N ASP A 123 -5.19 6.56 14.52
CA ASP A 123 -6.34 6.93 15.33
C ASP A 123 -7.42 5.84 15.30
N THR A 124 -7.70 5.26 16.46
CA THR A 124 -8.59 4.10 16.61
C THR A 124 -9.80 4.41 17.49
N LEU A 125 -10.95 3.83 17.13
CA LEU A 125 -12.13 3.87 17.99
C LEU A 125 -11.94 2.88 19.15
N TYR A 126 -11.62 3.40 20.34
CA TYR A 126 -11.41 2.58 21.54
C TYR A 126 -12.74 2.12 22.17
N ASP A 127 -13.76 2.98 22.20
CA ASP A 127 -15.08 2.64 22.74
C ASP A 127 -16.17 3.43 22.01
N GLY A 128 -16.86 2.77 21.06
CA GLY A 128 -17.92 3.36 20.26
C GLY A 128 -19.20 3.69 21.02
N VAL A 129 -19.38 3.18 22.24
CA VAL A 129 -20.53 3.55 23.10
C VAL A 129 -20.26 4.89 23.79
N LYS A 130 -19.01 5.14 24.19
CA LYS A 130 -18.60 6.39 24.87
C LYS A 130 -17.91 7.39 23.94
N ASP A 131 -17.87 7.09 22.64
CA ASP A 131 -17.14 7.83 21.62
C ASP A 131 -15.67 8.12 21.98
N LYS A 132 -15.01 7.18 22.66
CA LYS A 132 -13.60 7.32 23.05
C LYS A 132 -12.68 6.81 21.97
N ARG A 133 -11.61 7.56 21.70
CA ARG A 133 -10.56 7.21 20.73
C ARG A 133 -9.21 7.02 21.43
N LYS A 134 -8.32 6.27 20.77
CA LYS A 134 -6.92 6.08 21.15
C LYS A 134 -6.04 6.30 19.95
N SER A 135 -4.91 6.94 20.16
CA SER A 135 -3.91 7.24 19.14
C SER A 135 -2.62 6.48 19.43
N TYR A 136 -2.01 5.94 18.38
CA TYR A 136 -0.71 5.28 18.42
C TYR A 136 0.22 6.00 17.45
N GLN A 137 1.43 6.32 17.89
CA GLN A 137 2.41 7.03 17.08
C GLN A 137 3.34 6.02 16.40
N TYR A 138 3.58 6.22 15.12
CA TYR A 138 4.50 5.47 14.29
C TYR A 138 5.29 6.45 13.42
N GLN A 139 6.39 5.99 12.86
CA GLN A 139 7.14 6.73 11.86
C GLN A 139 7.15 5.93 10.56
N LEU A 140 6.75 6.54 9.46
CA LEU A 140 6.99 6.01 8.13
C LEU A 140 8.29 6.62 7.63
N GLY A 141 9.30 5.79 7.38
CA GLY A 141 10.62 6.25 6.96
C GLY A 141 11.11 5.58 5.68
N ARG A 142 11.94 6.31 4.94
CA ARG A 142 12.70 5.80 3.80
C ARG A 142 14.13 5.46 4.24
N LEU A 143 14.57 4.23 3.93
CA LEU A 143 15.92 3.74 4.16
C LEU A 143 16.54 3.30 2.83
N GLY A 144 17.27 4.22 2.18
CA GLY A 144 17.73 4.03 0.81
C GLY A 144 16.55 3.93 -0.16
N ASP A 145 16.42 2.78 -0.84
CA ASP A 145 15.28 2.45 -1.70
C ASP A 145 14.19 1.65 -0.97
N GLY A 146 14.36 1.42 0.33
CA GLY A 146 13.42 0.72 1.19
C GLY A 146 12.49 1.68 1.92
N TRP A 147 11.32 1.18 2.28
CA TRP A 147 10.35 1.87 3.12
C TRP A 147 9.99 0.99 4.31
N GLU A 148 9.81 1.60 5.47
CA GLU A 148 9.47 0.89 6.70
C GLU A 148 8.64 1.73 7.66
N VAL A 149 7.83 1.04 8.45
CA VAL A 149 7.11 1.63 9.58
C VAL A 149 7.90 1.31 10.84
N GLN A 150 8.09 2.30 11.70
CA GLN A 150 8.81 2.16 12.97
C GLN A 150 7.94 2.60 14.14
N THR A 151 8.20 2.03 15.32
CA THR A 151 7.74 2.51 16.62
C THR A 151 8.93 2.51 17.56
N ASP A 152 9.14 3.61 18.30
CA ASP A 152 10.26 3.74 19.25
C ASP A 152 11.63 3.39 18.64
N GLY A 153 11.84 3.76 17.36
CA GLY A 153 13.05 3.47 16.59
C GLY A 153 13.21 2.02 16.12
N VAL A 154 12.22 1.16 16.37
CA VAL A 154 12.21 -0.25 15.95
C VAL A 154 11.33 -0.42 14.73
N ALA A 155 11.90 -0.93 13.64
CA ALA A 155 11.14 -1.28 12.44
C ALA A 155 10.14 -2.41 12.77
N ILE A 156 8.90 -2.26 12.30
CA ILE A 156 7.82 -3.23 12.47
C ILE A 156 7.26 -3.62 11.11
N TYR A 157 6.76 -4.85 11.02
CA TYR A 157 6.14 -5.35 9.79
C TYR A 157 4.74 -5.92 10.02
N LYS A 158 4.33 -6.06 11.28
CA LYS A 158 3.03 -6.59 11.65
C LYS A 158 2.40 -5.84 12.81
N MET A 159 1.09 -5.68 12.75
CA MET A 159 0.21 -5.23 13.83
C MET A 159 -0.91 -6.25 14.06
N HIS A 160 -1.22 -6.48 15.34
CA HIS A 160 -2.36 -7.27 15.77
C HIS A 160 -3.26 -6.43 16.68
N MET A 161 -4.48 -6.20 16.24
CA MET A 161 -5.47 -5.40 16.95
C MET A 161 -6.25 -6.29 17.92
N LYS A 162 -6.24 -5.93 19.20
CA LYS A 162 -7.08 -6.56 20.22
C LYS A 162 -8.40 -5.82 20.33
N SER A 163 -9.52 -6.53 20.21
CA SER A 163 -10.84 -5.93 20.31
C SER A 163 -11.23 -5.63 21.75
N LYS A 164 -11.92 -4.51 21.92
CA LYS A 164 -12.59 -4.17 23.16
C LYS A 164 -14.00 -4.72 23.11
N LYS A 165 -14.31 -5.64 24.01
CA LYS A 165 -15.64 -6.26 24.15
C LYS A 165 -16.36 -5.75 25.39
N ARG A 166 -17.68 -5.66 25.31
CA ARG A 166 -18.58 -5.50 26.47
C ARG A 166 -19.55 -6.66 26.50
N PHE A 167 -19.80 -7.17 27.70
CA PHE A 167 -20.79 -8.22 27.94
C PHE A 167 -22.14 -7.79 27.33
N LEU A 168 -22.80 -8.70 26.60
CA LEU A 168 -24.06 -8.53 25.83
C LEU A 168 -24.03 -7.66 24.57
N ILE A 169 -23.11 -6.70 24.43
CA ILE A 169 -23.04 -5.80 23.25
C ILE A 169 -22.09 -6.34 22.18
N GLY A 170 -21.11 -7.14 22.60
CA GLY A 170 -20.03 -7.62 21.72
C GLY A 170 -18.93 -6.58 21.58
N THR A 171 -18.34 -6.48 20.38
CA THR A 171 -17.19 -5.62 20.12
C THR A 171 -17.59 -4.16 19.95
N VAL A 172 -16.97 -3.31 20.77
CA VAL A 172 -17.24 -1.87 20.86
C VAL A 172 -16.08 -1.01 20.38
N GLY A 173 -14.92 -1.59 20.06
CA GLY A 173 -13.76 -0.83 19.59
C GLY A 173 -12.46 -1.65 19.62
N ILE A 174 -11.33 -0.97 19.51
CA ILE A 174 -9.98 -1.54 19.59
C ILE A 174 -9.41 -1.23 20.98
N LYS A 175 -9.13 -2.26 21.77
CA LYS A 175 -8.59 -2.13 23.13
C LYS A 175 -7.12 -1.71 23.08
N ASP A 176 -6.35 -2.36 22.20
CA ASP A 176 -4.89 -2.28 22.14
C ASP A 176 -4.34 -2.75 20.78
N ILE A 177 -3.08 -2.44 20.49
CA ILE A 177 -2.35 -2.90 19.30
C ILE A 177 -1.02 -3.50 19.73
N ILE A 178 -0.74 -4.72 19.29
CA ILE A 178 0.56 -5.37 19.45
C ILE A 178 1.31 -5.29 18.13
N THR A 179 2.55 -4.83 18.16
CA THR A 179 3.45 -4.79 17.01
C THR A 179 4.43 -5.97 17.04
N ALA A 180 4.89 -6.40 15.87
CA ALA A 180 6.00 -7.34 15.75
C ALA A 180 7.20 -6.65 15.06
N PRO A 181 8.41 -6.71 15.65
CA PRO A 181 9.61 -6.11 15.08
C PRO A 181 10.06 -6.85 13.83
N LYS A 182 10.61 -6.12 12.87
CA LYS A 182 11.14 -6.67 11.62
C LYS A 182 12.54 -7.24 11.88
N GLY A 183 12.73 -8.55 11.66
CA GLY A 183 14.04 -9.21 11.77
C GLY A 183 14.23 -10.17 12.96
N GLU A 184 13.15 -10.51 13.68
CA GLU A 184 13.12 -11.67 14.60
C GLU A 184 12.72 -12.97 13.90
#